data_AF-A0AAE2SAT2-F1
#
_entry.id   AF-A0AAE2SAT2-F1
#
_cell.length_a   1.000
_cell.length_b   1.000
_cell.length_c   1.000
_cell.angle_alpha   90.00
_cell.angle_beta   90.00
_cell.angle_gamma   90.00
#
_symmetry.space_group_name_H-M   'P 1'
#
loop_
_entity.id
_entity.type
_entity.pdbx_description
1 polymer ?
#
loop_
_entity_poly.entity_id
_entity_poly.type
_entity_poly.pdbx_seq_one_letter_code
_entity_poly.pdbx_strand_id
1 'polypeptide(L)' 'MKTPTQVNDPTPPLKPEWLRIPQATQVFGIGRSKLYELIAEGKIKSVSLRKRGQTSGTRLISYDSLADYIESQLKPQM' A
#
# COMPACT_ATOMS: atom_id res chain seq x y z
N MET A 1 44.00 -4.37 13.60
CA MET A 1 42.77 -5.18 13.56
C MET A 1 41.68 -4.31 12.93
N LYS A 2 41.00 -4.81 11.90
CA LYS A 2 40.27 -3.98 10.92
C LYS A 2 38.99 -3.36 11.52
N THR A 3 38.86 -2.05 11.33
CA THR A 3 37.70 -1.20 11.59
C THR A 3 36.45 -1.72 10.86
N PRO A 4 35.24 -1.71 11.45
CA PRO A 4 34.03 -1.95 10.69
C PRO A 4 33.73 -0.70 9.84
N THR A 5 33.89 -0.83 8.53
CA THR A 5 33.52 0.17 7.53
C THR A 5 32.01 0.39 7.57
N GLN A 6 31.59 1.58 8.02
CA GLN A 6 30.23 2.10 7.82
C GLN A 6 30.03 2.36 6.32
N VAL A 7 29.17 1.56 5.68
CA VAL A 7 28.72 1.79 4.30
C VAL A 7 27.60 2.83 4.31
N ASN A 8 27.97 4.09 4.12
CA ASN A 8 27.02 5.21 3.99
C ASN A 8 26.57 5.34 2.52
N ASP A 9 25.89 4.32 1.98
CA ASP A 9 25.19 4.48 0.71
C ASP A 9 23.82 5.10 0.98
N PRO A 10 23.47 6.27 0.39
CA PRO A 10 22.12 6.80 0.43
C PRO A 10 21.23 5.93 -0.45
N THR A 11 20.84 4.76 0.06
CA THR A 11 19.81 3.95 -0.56
C THR A 11 18.52 4.76 -0.54
N PRO A 12 17.91 5.10 -1.69
CA PRO A 12 16.64 5.81 -1.69
C PRO A 12 15.62 4.97 -0.90
N PRO A 13 14.74 5.59 -0.12
CA PRO A 13 13.77 4.86 0.67
C PRO A 13 12.96 3.93 -0.24
N LEU A 14 13.05 2.63 0.02
CA LEU A 14 12.37 1.59 -0.77
C LEU A 14 10.86 1.82 -0.69
N LYS A 15 10.27 2.22 -1.83
CA LYS A 15 8.82 2.31 -1.98
C LYS A 15 8.24 0.88 -1.99
N PRO A 16 7.39 0.49 -1.02
CA PRO A 16 6.78 -0.83 -1.01
C PRO A 16 5.73 -0.96 -2.12
N GLU A 17 5.76 -2.06 -2.86
CA GLU A 17 4.76 -2.37 -3.90
C GLU A 17 3.39 -2.74 -3.30
N TRP A 18 3.39 -3.39 -2.13
CA TRP A 18 2.20 -3.88 -1.45
C TRP A 18 2.12 -3.37 -0.01
N LEU A 19 0.96 -2.83 0.35
CA LEU A 19 0.68 -2.24 1.65
C LEU A 19 -0.37 -3.05 2.40
N ARG A 20 -0.16 -3.29 3.70
CA ARG A 20 -1.25 -3.73 4.59
C ARG A 20 -2.23 -2.58 4.80
N ILE A 21 -3.48 -2.89 5.14
CA ILE A 21 -4.51 -1.87 5.42
C ILE A 21 -4.05 -0.78 6.41
N PRO A 22 -3.47 -1.09 7.59
CA PRO A 22 -3.01 -0.04 8.51
C PRO A 22 -1.91 0.84 7.91
N GLN A 23 -1.01 0.24 7.12
CA GLN A 23 0.07 0.96 6.45
C GLN A 23 -0.45 1.85 5.33
N ALA A 24 -1.44 1.38 4.54
CA ALA A 24 -2.09 2.21 3.53
C ALA A 24 -2.77 3.43 4.15
N THR A 25 -3.40 3.28 5.32
CA THR A 25 -3.93 4.42 6.09
C THR A 25 -2.83 5.39 6.52
N GLN A 26 -1.66 4.91 6.94
CA GLN A 26 -0.53 5.77 7.32
C GLN A 26 0.10 6.49 6.13
N VAL A 27 0.26 5.80 4.99
CA VAL A 27 0.95 6.33 3.80
C VAL A 27 0.08 7.31 3.02
N PHE A 28 -1.21 6.99 2.83
CA PHE A 28 -2.12 7.78 1.99
C PHE A 28 -3.14 8.60 2.78
N GLY A 29 -3.21 8.46 4.11
CA GLY A 29 -4.19 9.17 4.94
C GLY A 29 -5.64 8.69 4.76
N ILE A 30 -5.88 7.56 4.07
CA ILE A 30 -7.23 7.06 3.79
C ILE A 30 -7.67 6.10 4.90
N GLY A 31 -8.84 6.39 5.50
CA GLY A 31 -9.43 5.57 6.54
C GLY A 31 -9.77 4.14 6.09
N ARG A 32 -9.74 3.19 7.04
CA ARG A 32 -9.96 1.76 6.76
C ARG A 32 -11.29 1.48 6.08
N SER A 33 -12.38 2.10 6.53
CA SER A 33 -13.71 1.90 5.95
C SER A 33 -13.71 2.25 4.46
N LYS A 34 -13.10 3.40 4.09
CA LYS A 34 -13.00 3.81 2.70
C LYS A 34 -12.13 2.87 1.87
N LEU A 35 -11.02 2.38 2.41
CA LEU A 35 -10.20 1.38 1.72
C LEU A 35 -11.01 0.10 1.42
N TYR A 36 -11.80 -0.38 2.38
CA TYR A 36 -12.67 -1.55 2.15
C TYR A 36 -13.78 -1.28 1.14
N GLU A 37 -14.39 -0.09 1.14
CA GLU A 37 -15.34 0.31 0.08
C GLU A 37 -14.68 0.24 -1.30
N LEU A 38 -13.51 0.87 -1.48
CA LEU A 38 -12.80 0.87 -2.75
C LEU A 38 -12.42 -0.53 -3.22
N ILE A 39 -12.05 -1.41 -2.27
CA ILE A 39 -11.79 -2.83 -2.54
C ILE A 39 -13.06 -3.55 -2.98
N ALA A 40 -14.19 -3.33 -2.30
CA ALA A 40 -15.47 -3.96 -2.61
C ALA A 40 -16.03 -3.47 -3.96
N GLU A 41 -15.81 -2.20 -4.29
CA GLU A 41 -16.17 -1.59 -5.57
C GLU A 41 -15.21 -1.96 -6.72
N GLY A 42 -14.13 -2.69 -6.44
CA GLY A 42 -13.13 -3.08 -7.44
C GLY A 42 -12.29 -1.92 -8.00
N LYS A 43 -12.31 -0.75 -7.33
CA LYS A 43 -11.60 0.47 -7.77
C LYS A 43 -10.10 0.41 -7.55
N ILE A 44 -9.64 -0.44 -6.62
CA ILE A 44 -8.21 -0.63 -6.32
C ILE A 44 -7.85 -2.11 -6.26
N LYS A 45 -6.64 -2.44 -6.74
CA LYS A 45 -6.10 -3.81 -6.71
C LYS A 45 -5.75 -4.22 -5.28
N SER A 46 -6.26 -5.36 -4.87
CA SER A 46 -5.93 -5.96 -3.57
C SER A 46 -5.93 -7.48 -3.62
N VAL A 47 -5.13 -8.10 -2.75
CA VAL A 47 -5.05 -9.55 -2.59
C VAL A 47 -5.28 -9.94 -1.14
N SER A 48 -5.96 -11.06 -0.92
CA SER A 48 -6.12 -11.66 0.42
C SER A 48 -5.23 -12.88 0.54
N LEU A 49 -4.18 -12.78 1.35
CA LEU A 49 -3.32 -13.90 1.68
C LEU A 49 -4.03 -14.75 2.75
N ARG A 50 -4.68 -15.83 2.32
CA ARG A 50 -5.35 -16.81 3.19
C ARG A 50 -5.12 -18.23 2.67
N LYS A 51 -5.01 -19.18 3.60
CA LYS A 51 -5.05 -20.63 3.30
C LYS A 51 -6.51 -21.10 3.25
N ARG A 52 -6.75 -22.22 2.56
CA ARG A 52 -8.07 -22.89 2.56
C ARG A 52 -8.46 -23.22 4.00
N GLY A 53 -9.68 -22.85 4.39
CA GLY A 53 -10.20 -23.06 5.76
C GLY A 53 -9.92 -21.91 6.74
N GLN A 54 -9.16 -20.89 6.37
CA GLN A 54 -9.01 -19.70 7.22
C GLN A 54 -10.19 -18.74 7.07
N THR A 55 -10.79 -18.37 8.20
CA THR A 55 -11.88 -17.39 8.26
C THR A 55 -11.41 -15.97 7.94
N SER A 56 -10.14 -15.65 8.24
CA SER A 56 -9.53 -14.34 8.04
C SER A 56 -8.19 -14.45 7.32
N GLY A 57 -7.92 -13.51 6.42
CA GLY A 57 -6.67 -13.42 5.66
C GLY A 57 -5.98 -12.06 5.85
N THR A 58 -4.70 -11.98 5.50
CA THR A 58 -3.99 -10.69 5.45
C THR A 58 -4.30 -10.02 4.11
N ARG A 59 -4.98 -8.88 4.15
CA ARG A 59 -5.24 -8.09 2.94
C ARG A 59 -4.08 -7.15 2.65
N LEU A 60 -3.60 -7.23 1.41
CA LEU A 60 -2.61 -6.32 0.83
C LEU A 60 -3.26 -5.50 -0.28
N ILE A 61 -2.89 -4.23 -0.38
CA ILE A 61 -3.30 -3.27 -1.41
C ILE A 61 -2.07 -2.93 -2.24
N SER A 62 -2.22 -2.91 -3.56
CA SER A 62 -1.17 -2.42 -4.46
C SER A 62 -1.00 -0.92 -4.27
N TYR A 63 0.23 -0.46 -4.01
CA TYR A 63 0.53 0.97 -3.88
C TYR A 63 0.10 1.73 -5.13
N ASP A 64 0.58 1.29 -6.30
CA ASP A 64 0.39 2.03 -7.55
C ASP A 64 -1.09 2.13 -7.90
N SER A 65 -1.84 1.04 -7.74
CA SER A 65 -3.29 1.07 -7.98
C SER A 65 -4.04 2.05 -7.06
N LEU A 66 -3.59 2.25 -5.81
CA LEU A 66 -4.21 3.20 -4.90
C LEU A 66 -3.78 4.64 -5.24
N ALA A 67 -2.52 4.84 -5.60
CA ALA A 67 -2.02 6.14 -6.06
C ALA A 67 -2.73 6.59 -7.34
N ASP A 68 -2.83 5.73 -8.35
CA ASP A 68 -3.54 5.98 -9.61
C ASP A 68 -5.01 6.34 -9.35
N TYR A 69 -5.66 5.65 -8.41
CA TYR A 69 -7.03 5.99 -8.00
C TYR A 69 -7.11 7.41 -7.44
N ILE A 70 -6.19 7.82 -6.56
CA ILE A 70 -6.16 9.16 -5.98
C ILE A 70 -5.94 10.22 -7.06
N GLU A 71 -4.96 10.01 -7.94
CA GLU A 71 -4.67 10.91 -9.07
C GLU A 71 -5.91 11.05 -9.99
N SER A 72 -6.65 9.97 -10.22
CA SER A 72 -7.89 10.03 -11.01
C SER A 72 -9.01 10.87 -10.39
N GLN A 73 -8.96 11.16 -9.08
CA GLN A 73 -9.93 12.03 -8.41
C GLN A 73 -9.63 13.52 -8.61
N LEU A 74 -8.44 13.87 -9.11
CA LEU A 74 -8.12 15.23 -9.49
C LEU A 74 -9.00 15.62 -10.68
N LYS A 75 -10.03 16.42 -10.41
CA LYS A 75 -10.77 17.08 -11.49
C LYS A 75 -9.84 18.11 -12.13
N PRO A 76 -9.69 18.15 -13.46
CA PRO A 76 -9.07 19.31 -14.09
C PRO A 76 -9.92 20.52 -13.71
N GLN A 77 -9.28 21.51 -13.09
CA GLN A 77 -9.93 22.81 -12.89
C GLN A 77 -10.11 23.41 -14.29
N MET A 78 -11.33 23.30 -14.82
CA MET A 78 -11.79 24.03 -16.00
C MET A 78 -12.37 25.37 -15.56
#